data_AF-A0A2N2RYU7-F1
#
_entry.id   AF-A0A2N2RYU7-F1
#
_cell.length_a   1.000
_cell.length_b   1.000
_cell.length_c   1.000
_cell.angle_alpha   90.00
_cell.angle_beta   90.00
_cell.angle_gamma   90.00
#
_symmetry.space_group_name_H-M   'P 1'
#
loop_
_entity.id
_entity.type
_entity.pdbx_description
1 polymer ?
#
loop_
_entity_poly.entity_id
_entity_poly.type
_entity_poly.pdbx_seq_one_letter_code
_entity_poly.pdbx_strand_id
1 'polypeptide(L)'
;MSDLKRHIGQKVALATSIFCALLAVPAFGVFIWLWLERGLADTWVPSALASVGFLGACAVVLYVTSRPQPPLPPEKGQPEA
;
A
#
# COMPACT_ATOMS: atom_id res chain seq x y z
N MET A 1 -19.55 13.69 15.51
CA MET A 1 -18.28 12.95 15.65
C MET A 1 -18.63 11.48 15.68
N SER A 2 -18.88 10.91 14.50
CA SER A 2 -19.32 9.51 14.40
C SER A 2 -18.10 8.63 14.42
N ASP A 3 -17.96 7.91 15.53
CA ASP A 3 -16.95 6.91 15.83
C ASP A 3 -17.06 5.75 14.81
N LEU A 4 -16.52 5.95 13.62
CA LEU A 4 -16.36 4.88 12.64
C LEU A 4 -15.19 4.05 13.15
N LYS A 5 -15.50 3.13 14.07
CA LYS A 5 -14.61 2.14 14.69
C LYS A 5 -13.72 1.52 13.62
N ARG A 6 -12.57 2.14 13.39
CA ARG A 6 -11.59 1.68 12.43
C ARG A 6 -11.13 0.32 12.93
N HIS A 7 -11.56 -0.75 12.28
CA HIS A 7 -11.17 -2.11 12.63
C HIS A 7 -9.65 -2.16 12.81
N ILE A 8 -9.16 -2.88 13.82
CA ILE A 8 -7.72 -2.98 14.09
C ILE A 8 -6.96 -3.40 12.81
N GLY A 9 -7.54 -4.31 12.02
CA GLY A 9 -6.99 -4.71 10.71
C GLY A 9 -6.86 -3.58 9.68
N GLN A 10 -7.77 -2.60 9.68
CA GLN A 10 -7.72 -1.44 8.78
C GLN A 10 -6.63 -0.43 9.19
N LYS A 11 -6.32 -0.33 10.49
CA LYS A 11 -5.17 0.45 10.97
C LYS A 11 -3.85 -0.24 10.60
N VAL A 12 -3.76 -1.56 10.77
CA VAL A 12 -2.59 -2.35 10.42
C VAL A 12 -2.31 -2.28 8.92
N ALA A 13 -3.33 -2.46 8.07
CA ALA A 13 -3.18 -2.33 6.61
C ALA A 13 -2.65 -0.95 6.18
N LEU A 14 -3.12 0.13 6.82
CA LEU A 14 -2.62 1.47 6.53
C LEU A 14 -1.17 1.66 7.00
N ALA A 15 -0.81 1.17 8.19
CA ALA A 15 0.56 1.22 8.68
C ALA A 15 1.53 0.46 7.75
N THR A 16 1.15 -0.73 7.29
CA THR A 16 1.93 -1.52 6.35
C THR A 16 2.02 -0.85 4.97
N SER A 17 0.96 -0.18 4.51
CA SER A 17 1.01 0.59 3.24
C SER A 17 2.02 1.73 3.31
N ILE A 18 2.06 2.45 4.43
CA ILE A 18 3.03 3.53 4.67
C ILE A 18 4.44 2.94 4.73
N PHE A 19 4.62 1.80 5.39
CA PHE A 19 5.91 1.12 5.45
C PHE A 19 6.40 0.68 4.05
N CYS A 20 5.54 0.08 3.22
CA CYS A 20 5.88 -0.24 1.83
C CYS A 20 6.21 1.01 1.02
N ALA A 21 5.46 2.11 1.19
CA ALA A 21 5.74 3.37 0.50
C ALA A 21 7.09 3.97 0.95
N LEU A 22 7.39 3.94 2.25
CA LEU A 22 8.66 4.41 2.80
C LEU A 22 9.85 3.59 2.32
N LEU A 23 9.69 2.27 2.13
CA LEU A 23 10.71 1.41 1.55
C LEU A 23 10.83 1.55 0.02
N ALA A 24 9.75 1.92 -0.67
CA ALA A 24 9.79 2.17 -2.11
C ALA A 24 10.64 3.41 -2.47
N VAL A 25 10.67 4.44 -1.62
CA VAL A 25 11.47 5.66 -1.82
C VAL A 25 13.00 5.38 -1.93
N PRO A 26 13.66 4.71 -0.96
CA PRO A 26 15.06 4.38 -1.07
C PRO A 26 15.33 3.38 -2.20
N ALA A 27 14.43 2.43 -2.45
CA ALA A 27 14.55 1.52 -3.59
C ALA A 27 14.53 2.27 -4.93
N PHE A 28 13.71 3.32 -5.05
CA PHE A 28 13.67 4.19 -6.22
C PHE A 28 14.94 5.05 -6.34
N GLY A 29 15.49 5.54 -5.22
CA GLY A 29 16.79 6.22 -5.21
C GLY A 29 17.94 5.32 -5.69
N VAL A 30 17.98 4.07 -5.21
CA VAL A 30 18.96 3.07 -5.64
C VAL A 30 18.80 2.76 -7.14
N PHE A 31 17.57 2.70 -7.64
CA PHE A 31 17.30 2.53 -9.06
C PHE A 31 17.81 3.70 -9.92
N ILE A 32 17.55 4.95 -9.53
CA ILE A 32 18.04 6.15 -10.23
C ILE A 32 19.58 6.15 -10.26
N TRP A 33 20.20 5.82 -9.13
CA TRP A 33 21.66 5.72 -9.01
C TRP A 33 22.22 4.63 -9.95
N LEU A 34 21.68 3.40 -9.87
CA LEU A 34 22.08 2.30 -10.75
C LEU A 34 21.88 2.61 -12.24
N TRP A 35 20.81 3.33 -12.59
CA TRP A 35 20.58 3.76 -13.97
C TRP A 35 21.69 4.70 -14.45
N LEU A 36 22.08 5.68 -13.62
CA LEU A 36 23.13 6.65 -13.96
C LEU A 36 24.52 6.00 -14.03
N GLU A 37 24.87 5.11 -13.10
CA GLU A 37 26.20 4.50 -13.03
C GLU A 37 26.42 3.36 -14.04
N ARG A 38 25.41 2.52 -14.28
CA ARG A 38 25.57 1.22 -14.98
C ARG A 38 24.73 1.10 -16.24
N GLY A 39 23.70 1.92 -16.39
CA GLY A 39 22.77 1.86 -17.53
C GLY A 39 21.88 0.60 -17.53
N LEU A 40 20.83 0.63 -18.34
CA LEU A 40 19.81 -0.45 -18.43
C LEU A 40 20.33 -1.84 -18.86
N ALA A 41 21.59 -1.93 -19.29
CA ALA A 41 22.20 -3.19 -19.71
C ALA A 41 22.60 -4.09 -18.54
N ASP A 42 22.73 -3.54 -17.33
CA ASP A 42 23.06 -4.29 -16.12
C ASP A 42 21.79 -4.91 -15.50
N THR A 43 21.76 -6.23 -15.31
CA THR A 43 20.63 -7.02 -14.75
C THR A 43 20.10 -6.48 -13.41
N TRP A 44 20.92 -5.74 -12.68
CA TRP A 44 20.56 -5.11 -11.41
C TRP A 44 19.56 -3.95 -11.56
N VAL A 45 19.60 -3.21 -12.67
CA VAL A 45 18.70 -2.08 -12.95
C VAL A 45 17.24 -2.54 -13.11
N PRO A 46 16.89 -3.51 -13.97
CA PRO A 46 15.52 -4.01 -14.07
C PRO A 46 15.06 -4.72 -12.80
N SER A 47 15.97 -5.34 -12.03
CA SER A 47 15.64 -5.96 -10.73
C SER A 47 15.28 -4.92 -9.66
N ALA A 48 16.02 -3.80 -9.62
CA ALA A 48 15.73 -2.67 -8.75
C ALA A 48 14.39 -2.00 -9.15
N LEU A 49 14.16 -1.79 -10.45
CA LEU A 49 12.88 -1.29 -10.97
C LEU A 49 11.71 -2.19 -10.56
N ALA A 50 11.85 -3.49 -10.75
CA ALA A 50 10.81 -4.47 -10.41
C ALA A 50 10.47 -4.44 -8.91
N SER A 51 11.49 -4.29 -8.06
CA SER A 51 11.32 -4.17 -6.61
C SER A 51 10.53 -2.91 -6.22
N VAL A 52 10.83 -1.77 -6.85
CA VAL A 52 10.07 -0.52 -6.66
C VAL A 52 8.63 -0.68 -7.11
N GLY A 53 8.42 -1.27 -8.30
CA GLY A 53 7.09 -1.53 -8.83
C GLY A 53 6.26 -2.44 -7.92
N PHE A 54 6.87 -3.50 -7.41
CA PHE A 54 6.23 -4.42 -6.46
C PHE A 54 5.86 -3.73 -5.14
N LEU A 55 6.79 -3.00 -4.51
CA LEU A 55 6.54 -2.26 -3.27
C LEU A 55 5.47 -1.18 -3.45
N GLY A 56 5.50 -0.47 -4.59
CA GLY A 56 4.49 0.50 -4.96
C GLY A 56 3.10 -0.14 -5.14
N ALA A 57 3.01 -1.24 -5.88
CA ALA A 57 1.75 -1.97 -6.07
C ALA A 57 1.21 -2.52 -4.73
N CYS A 58 2.08 -3.08 -3.88
CA CYS A 58 1.71 -3.54 -2.55
C CYS A 58 1.15 -2.40 -1.68
N ALA A 59 1.79 -1.22 -1.72
CA ALA A 59 1.31 -0.04 -1.00
C ALA A 59 -0.08 0.40 -1.50
N VAL A 60 -0.29 0.41 -2.83
CA VAL A 60 -1.58 0.79 -3.43
C VAL A 60 -2.70 -0.17 -3.02
N VAL A 61 -2.48 -1.48 -3.15
CA VAL A 61 -3.49 -2.49 -2.79
C VAL A 61 -3.83 -2.38 -1.30
N LEU A 62 -2.83 -2.30 -0.42
CA LEU A 62 -3.06 -2.15 1.03
C LEU A 62 -3.78 -0.85 1.38
N TYR A 63 -3.45 0.25 0.69
CA TYR A 63 -4.14 1.52 0.88
C TYR A 63 -5.61 1.43 0.48
N VAL A 64 -5.92 0.86 -0.70
CA VAL A 64 -7.29 0.68 -1.18
C VAL A 64 -8.10 -0.19 -0.22
N THR A 65 -7.54 -1.32 0.22
CA THR A 65 -8.20 -2.22 1.19
C THR A 65 -8.33 -1.57 2.58
N SER A 66 -7.51 -0.58 2.91
CA SER A 66 -7.62 0.19 4.15
C SER A 66 -8.69 1.30 4.10
N ARG A 67 -9.39 1.50 2.98
CA ARG A 67 -10.48 2.49 2.88
C ARG A 67 -11.70 1.97 3.65
N PRO A 68 -12.30 2.76 4.56
CA PRO A 68 -13.47 2.33 5.32
C PRO A 68 -14.63 2.10 4.35
N GLN A 69 -15.26 0.93 4.42
CA GLN A 69 -16.47 0.66 3.66
C GLN A 69 -17.63 1.54 4.18
N PRO A 70 -18.48 2.06 3.29
CA PRO A 70 -19.68 2.78 3.70
C PRO A 70 -20.59 1.83 4.51
N PRO A 71 -21.24 2.32 5.58
CA PRO A 71 -22.12 1.50 6.38
C PRO A 71 -23.21 0.90 5.49
N LEU A 72 -23.42 -0.41 5.61
CA LEU A 72 -24.52 -1.09 4.95
C LEU A 72 -25.83 -0.42 5.38
N PRO A 73 -26.77 -0.14 4.44
CA PRO A 73 -28.09 0.34 4.80
C PRO A 73 -28.69 -0.58 5.87
N PRO A 74 -29.37 -0.05 6.89
CA PRO A 74 -29.99 -0.88 7.91
C PRO A 74 -30.92 -1.89 7.24
N GLU A 75 -30.68 -3.17 7.49
CA GLU A 75 -31.55 -4.24 7.03
C GLU A 75 -32.92 -4.02 7.65
N LYS A 76 -33.92 -3.69 6.82
CA LYS A 76 -35.31 -3.55 7.25
C LYS A 76 -35.83 -4.94 7.63
N GLY A 77 -35.59 -5.38 8.86
CA GLY A 77 -36.29 -6.53 9.44
C GLY A 77 -35.49 -7.48 10.30
N GLN A 78 -34.81 -7.02 11.35
CA GLN A 78 -34.39 -7.91 12.43
C GLN A 78 -34.93 -7.38 13.78
N PRO A 79 -35.87 -8.10 14.43
CA PRO A 79 -36.47 -7.67 15.68
C PRO A 79 -35.43 -7.71 16.81
N GLU A 80 -35.47 -6.68 17.64
CA GLU A 80 -34.63 -6.54 18.85
C GLU A 80 -34.97 -7.67 19.83
N ALA A 81 -33.95 -8.44 20.22
CA ALA A 81 -33.99 -9.39 21.33
C ALA A 81 -32.66 -9.35 22.08
#